data_AF-A0A0D3D4P3-F1
#
_entry.id   AF-A0A0D3D4P3-F1
#
_cell.length_a   1.000
_cell.length_b   1.000
_cell.length_c   1.000
_cell.angle_alpha   90.00
_cell.angle_beta   90.00
_cell.angle_gamma   90.00
#
_symmetry.space_group_name_H-M   'P 1'
#
loop_
_entity.id
_entity.type
_entity.pdbx_description
1 polymer ?
#
loop_
_entity_poly.entity_id
_entity_poly.type
_entity_poly.pdbx_seq_one_letter_code
_entity_poly.pdbx_strand_id
1 'polypeptide(L)'
;MSNTIHQNFSPREAQLQRQIEGLQSQVTDLHRARETTKYPELSSEVQSLKEKLGEHSKQLELSAKKLSQLQTKNASLRDQNKAPNTASSKKHRFNTRVRPMGNLSTPNTGEGTTNATPASGAAGATREGIDDHQIHDLEESDSEPKPEKEEPEKTAAESSITAYLEQMFSKRFDAMQSMVERLPGVTPPIRRCNPNSYTDTPFAEEIA
;
A
#
# COMPACT_ATOMS: atom_id res chain seq x y z
N MET A 1 53.57 63.02 -25.00
CA MET A 1 53.01 63.77 -23.86
C MET A 1 51.50 63.69 -23.97
N SER A 2 50.84 63.00 -23.05
CA SER A 2 49.39 62.73 -23.12
C SER A 2 48.61 63.99 -22.77
N ASN A 3 47.83 64.51 -23.72
CA ASN A 3 46.93 65.64 -23.49
C ASN A 3 45.75 65.17 -22.64
N THR A 4 45.73 65.59 -21.38
CA THR A 4 44.56 65.45 -20.50
C THR A 4 43.63 66.62 -20.79
N ILE A 5 42.58 66.38 -21.56
CA ILE A 5 41.52 67.36 -21.79
C ILE A 5 40.66 67.39 -20.52
N HIS A 6 40.87 68.40 -19.66
CA HIS A 6 39.91 68.71 -18.61
C HIS A 6 38.64 69.25 -19.27
N GLN A 7 37.62 68.41 -19.40
CA GLN A 7 36.28 68.86 -19.80
C GLN A 7 35.72 69.74 -18.68
N ASN A 8 35.63 71.04 -18.91
CA ASN A 8 34.92 71.96 -18.04
C ASN A 8 33.42 71.80 -18.29
N PHE A 9 32.75 71.04 -17.43
CA PHE A 9 31.30 70.88 -17.47
C PHE A 9 30.60 72.22 -17.18
N SER A 10 29.57 72.53 -17.97
CA SER A 10 28.63 73.60 -17.66
C SER A 10 27.92 73.31 -16.32
N PRO A 11 27.49 74.32 -15.54
CA PRO A 11 26.75 74.10 -14.29
C PRO A 11 25.56 73.14 -14.43
N ARG A 12 24.89 73.16 -15.59
CA ARG A 12 23.79 72.25 -15.93
C ARG A 12 24.26 70.81 -16.13
N GLU A 13 25.41 70.61 -16.76
CA GLU A 13 25.99 69.28 -16.98
C GLU A 13 26.47 68.66 -15.66
N ALA A 14 27.11 69.45 -14.80
CA ALA A 14 27.53 68.99 -13.47
C ALA A 14 26.34 68.56 -12.59
N GLN A 15 25.18 69.21 -12.75
CA GLN A 15 23.96 68.82 -12.03
C GLN A 15 23.35 67.53 -12.58
N LEU A 16 23.29 67.36 -13.90
CA LEU A 16 22.82 66.13 -14.53
C LEU A 16 23.74 64.95 -14.20
N GLN A 17 25.06 65.17 -14.17
CA GLN A 17 26.03 64.15 -13.80
C GLN A 17 25.81 63.64 -12.37
N ARG A 18 25.61 64.54 -11.40
CA ARG A 18 25.26 64.16 -10.02
C ARG A 18 23.95 63.38 -9.92
N GLN A 19 22.94 63.74 -10.73
CA GLN A 19 21.68 63.00 -10.78
C GLN A 19 21.86 61.59 -11.34
N ILE A 20 22.65 61.44 -12.40
CA ILE A 20 22.97 60.14 -13.00
C ILE A 20 23.71 59.27 -11.98
N GLU A 21 24.71 59.80 -11.29
CA GLU A 21 25.45 59.07 -10.24
C GLU A 21 24.52 58.65 -9.09
N GLY A 22 23.62 59.54 -8.64
CA GLY A 22 22.62 59.21 -7.62
C GLY A 22 21.68 58.07 -8.05
N LEU A 23 21.19 58.11 -9.29
CA LEU A 23 20.34 57.05 -9.86
C LEU A 23 21.11 55.74 -10.02
N GLN A 24 22.36 55.78 -10.45
CA GLN A 24 23.22 54.60 -10.59
C GLN A 24 23.49 53.93 -9.24
N SER A 25 23.74 54.72 -8.19
CA SER A 25 23.87 54.20 -6.82
C SER A 25 22.58 53.49 -6.39
N GLN A 26 21.43 54.11 -6.60
CA GLN A 26 20.14 53.55 -6.23
C GLN A 26 19.82 52.24 -6.98
N VAL A 27 20.11 52.18 -8.28
CA VAL A 27 19.95 50.96 -9.09
C VAL A 27 20.88 49.84 -8.58
N THR A 28 22.10 50.19 -8.18
CA THR A 28 23.06 49.23 -7.62
C THR A 28 22.57 48.66 -6.29
N ASP A 29 22.07 49.52 -5.40
CA ASP A 29 21.55 49.10 -4.09
C ASP A 29 20.30 48.23 -4.24
N LEU A 30 19.42 48.56 -5.18
CA LEU A 30 18.21 47.76 -5.46
C LEU A 30 18.59 46.36 -6.00
N HIS A 31 19.60 46.26 -6.86
CA HIS A 31 20.11 44.97 -7.32
C HIS A 31 20.69 44.14 -6.16
N ARG A 32 21.52 44.75 -5.31
CA ARG A 32 22.10 44.08 -4.13
C ARG A 32 21.02 43.62 -3.14
N ALA A 33 20.02 44.46 -2.87
CA ALA A 33 18.89 44.12 -2.02
C ALA A 33 18.06 42.97 -2.61
N ARG A 34 17.86 42.96 -3.93
CA ARG A 34 17.16 41.87 -4.63
C ARG A 34 17.94 40.56 -4.56
N GLU A 35 19.25 40.57 -4.75
CA GLU A 35 20.07 39.35 -4.66
C GLU A 35 20.04 38.73 -3.26
N THR A 36 20.06 39.56 -2.22
CA THR A 36 20.03 39.11 -0.82
C THR A 36 18.65 38.61 -0.38
N THR A 37 17.57 39.21 -0.88
CA THR A 37 16.19 38.80 -0.54
C THR A 37 15.70 37.60 -1.34
N LYS A 38 16.30 37.27 -2.49
CA LYS A 38 15.62 36.38 -3.42
C LYS A 38 15.51 34.93 -2.96
N TYR A 39 16.50 34.29 -2.31
CA TYR A 39 16.43 32.84 -2.09
C TYR A 39 17.21 32.22 -0.88
N PRO A 40 17.48 32.87 0.26
CA PRO A 40 18.19 32.19 1.36
C PRO A 40 17.38 31.03 1.98
N GLU A 41 16.09 31.24 2.23
CA GLU A 41 15.18 30.20 2.76
C GLU A 41 14.92 29.10 1.74
N LEU A 42 14.67 29.49 0.48
CA LEU A 42 14.47 28.54 -0.62
C LEU A 42 15.71 27.71 -0.91
N SER A 43 16.92 28.27 -0.74
CA SER A 43 18.16 27.51 -0.82
C SER A 43 18.28 26.46 0.29
N SER A 44 17.84 26.80 1.51
CA SER A 44 17.83 25.88 2.65
C SER A 44 16.81 24.76 2.46
N GLU A 45 15.61 25.09 1.96
CA GLU A 45 14.56 24.12 1.66
C GLU A 45 14.98 23.14 0.55
N VAL A 46 15.57 23.65 -0.55
CA VAL A 46 16.10 22.80 -1.62
C VAL A 46 17.19 21.86 -1.10
N GLN A 47 18.05 22.34 -0.22
CA GLN A 47 19.09 21.51 0.40
C GLN A 47 18.49 20.43 1.32
N SER A 48 17.47 20.76 2.13
CA SER A 48 16.76 19.79 2.97
C SER A 48 16.05 18.73 2.14
N LEU A 49 15.37 19.12 1.07
CA LEU A 49 14.68 18.20 0.16
C LEU A 49 15.66 17.23 -0.52
N LYS A 50 16.84 17.74 -0.91
CA LYS A 50 17.91 16.91 -1.49
C LYS A 50 18.39 15.84 -0.50
N GLU A 51 18.56 16.21 0.77
CA GLU A 51 18.96 15.28 1.82
C GLU A 51 17.90 14.20 2.05
N LYS A 52 16.63 14.60 2.26
CA LYS A 52 15.49 13.68 2.41
C LYS A 52 15.36 12.72 1.23
N LEU A 53 15.55 13.20 0.01
CA LEU A 53 15.52 12.36 -1.19
C LEU A 53 16.62 11.29 -1.15
N GLY A 54 17.82 11.66 -0.70
CA GLY A 54 18.93 10.73 -0.51
C GLY A 54 18.64 9.65 0.54
N GLU A 55 18.00 10.01 1.65
CA GLU A 55 17.57 9.06 2.68
C GLU A 55 16.53 8.07 2.16
N HIS A 56 15.47 8.58 1.50
CA HIS A 56 14.45 7.73 0.91
C HIS A 56 15.03 6.79 -0.16
N SER A 57 16.00 7.26 -0.96
CA SER A 57 16.69 6.42 -1.94
C SER A 57 17.41 5.23 -1.28
N LYS A 58 18.13 5.47 -0.19
CA LYS A 58 18.78 4.40 0.59
C LYS A 58 17.76 3.42 1.19
N GLN A 59 16.65 3.93 1.71
CA GLN A 59 15.58 3.10 2.27
C GLN A 59 14.93 2.22 1.18
N LEU A 60 14.72 2.77 -0.01
CA LEU A 60 14.20 2.02 -1.16
C LEU A 60 15.16 0.90 -1.56
N GLU A 61 16.46 1.18 -1.65
CA GLU A 61 17.46 0.17 -1.99
C GLU A 61 17.52 -0.98 -0.97
N LEU A 62 17.47 -0.65 0.34
CA LEU A 62 17.39 -1.65 1.41
C LEU A 62 16.12 -2.51 1.30
N SER A 63 14.97 -1.88 1.00
CA SER A 63 13.70 -2.58 0.85
C SER A 63 13.72 -3.54 -0.35
N ALA A 64 14.35 -3.13 -1.47
CA ALA A 64 14.52 -3.97 -2.66
C ALA A 64 15.38 -5.21 -2.37
N LYS A 65 16.48 -5.04 -1.62
CA LYS A 65 17.34 -6.16 -1.16
C LYS A 65 16.55 -7.14 -0.29
N LYS A 66 15.79 -6.65 0.68
CA LYS A 66 14.96 -7.48 1.56
C LYS A 66 13.87 -8.21 0.78
N LEU A 67 13.23 -7.56 -0.19
CA LEU A 67 12.22 -8.16 -1.05
C LEU A 67 12.80 -9.32 -1.87
N SER A 68 13.97 -9.11 -2.49
CA SER A 68 14.68 -10.17 -3.23
C SER A 68 14.99 -11.36 -2.34
N GLN A 69 15.51 -11.13 -1.12
CA GLN A 69 15.78 -12.19 -0.15
C GLN A 69 14.51 -12.98 0.23
N LEU A 70 13.39 -12.29 0.47
CA LEU A 70 12.12 -12.92 0.79
C LEU A 70 11.58 -13.74 -0.38
N GLN A 71 11.71 -13.25 -1.62
CA GLN A 71 11.31 -13.98 -2.82
C GLN A 71 12.10 -15.28 -2.97
N THR A 72 13.43 -15.24 -2.79
CA THR A 72 14.27 -16.45 -2.82
C THR A 72 13.85 -17.45 -1.75
N LYS A 73 13.68 -17.00 -0.50
CA LYS A 73 13.26 -17.88 0.60
C LYS A 73 11.88 -18.49 0.35
N ASN A 74 10.94 -17.70 -0.18
CA ASN A 74 9.58 -18.18 -0.47
C ASN A 74 9.59 -19.22 -1.59
N ALA A 75 10.42 -19.04 -2.63
CA ALA A 75 10.62 -20.04 -3.67
C ALA A 75 11.12 -21.38 -3.11
N SER A 76 12.17 -21.36 -2.28
CA SER A 76 12.68 -22.59 -1.64
C SER A 76 11.64 -23.29 -0.76
N LEU A 77 10.83 -22.53 -0.02
CA LEU A 77 9.74 -23.10 0.79
C LEU A 77 8.63 -23.71 -0.06
N ARG A 78 8.29 -23.08 -1.20
CA ARG A 78 7.32 -23.67 -2.15
C ARG A 78 7.83 -24.99 -2.70
N ASP A 79 9.10 -25.09 -3.04
CA ASP A 79 9.69 -26.33 -3.54
C ASP A 79 9.69 -27.42 -2.48
N GLN A 80 10.05 -27.08 -1.23
CA GLN A 80 10.00 -27.99 -0.10
C GLN A 80 8.57 -28.48 0.19
N ASN A 81 7.58 -27.59 0.13
CA ASN A 81 6.19 -27.93 0.38
C ASN A 81 5.56 -28.74 -0.77
N LYS A 82 6.06 -28.58 -2.00
CA LYS A 82 5.65 -29.39 -3.15
C LYS A 82 6.27 -30.79 -3.14
N ALA A 83 7.40 -30.99 -2.48
CA ALA A 83 8.00 -32.30 -2.36
C ALA A 83 7.02 -33.23 -1.61
N PRO A 84 6.49 -34.30 -2.23
CA PRO A 84 5.73 -35.29 -1.49
C PRO A 84 6.62 -35.77 -0.35
N ASN A 85 6.07 -35.80 0.86
CA ASN A 85 6.69 -36.20 2.13
C ASN A 85 7.28 -37.62 2.09
N THR A 86 8.33 -37.85 1.29
CA THR A 86 9.05 -39.11 1.15
C THR A 86 9.85 -39.48 2.40
N ALA A 87 9.96 -38.56 3.37
CA ALA A 87 10.50 -38.85 4.71
C ALA A 87 9.50 -39.55 5.65
N SER A 88 8.22 -39.71 5.28
CA SER A 88 7.24 -40.53 6.01
C SER A 88 7.21 -41.96 5.48
N SER A 89 8.33 -42.70 5.56
CA SER A 89 8.41 -44.13 5.20
C SER A 89 7.76 -45.08 6.23
N LYS A 90 6.92 -44.58 7.15
CA LYS A 90 6.33 -45.38 8.25
C LYS A 90 4.84 -45.73 8.05
N LYS A 91 4.32 -45.68 6.81
CA LYS A 91 2.90 -45.98 6.52
C LYS A 91 2.63 -47.23 5.67
N HIS A 92 3.52 -48.22 5.68
CA HIS A 92 3.21 -49.53 5.07
C HIS A 92 2.97 -50.68 6.07
N ARG A 93 2.83 -50.39 7.37
CA ARG A 93 2.64 -51.46 8.38
C ARG A 93 1.23 -52.06 8.47
N PHE A 94 0.24 -51.56 7.73
CA PHE A 94 -1.16 -51.99 7.89
C PHE A 94 -1.81 -52.60 6.64
N ASN A 95 -1.09 -52.74 5.53
CA ASN A 95 -1.63 -53.39 4.33
C ASN A 95 -1.33 -54.90 4.30
N THR A 96 -1.51 -55.61 5.41
CA THR A 96 -1.56 -57.08 5.37
C THR A 96 -3.01 -57.45 5.12
N ARG A 97 -3.31 -57.92 3.90
CA ARG A 97 -4.63 -58.49 3.56
C ARG A 97 -4.92 -59.64 4.53
N VAL A 98 -5.76 -59.41 5.52
CA VAL A 98 -6.22 -60.45 6.43
C VAL A 98 -6.94 -61.50 5.59
N ARG A 99 -6.48 -62.75 5.63
CA ARG A 99 -7.19 -63.87 5.00
C ARG A 99 -8.59 -63.95 5.63
N PRO A 100 -9.68 -64.02 4.85
CA PRO A 100 -10.98 -64.34 5.38
C PRO A 100 -10.85 -65.66 6.16
N MET A 101 -11.32 -65.69 7.41
CA MET A 101 -11.39 -66.95 8.13
C MET A 101 -12.32 -67.91 7.36
N GLY A 102 -11.89 -69.16 7.21
CA GLY A 102 -12.72 -70.20 6.64
C GLY A 102 -14.00 -70.38 7.44
N ASN A 103 -15.09 -70.64 6.73
CA ASN A 103 -16.43 -70.78 7.29
C ASN A 103 -16.41 -71.87 8.37
N LEU A 104 -16.89 -71.56 9.58
CA LEU A 104 -17.12 -72.54 10.63
C LEU A 104 -18.34 -73.36 10.22
N SER A 105 -18.13 -74.44 9.47
CA SER A 105 -19.18 -75.38 9.14
C SER A 105 -19.67 -76.06 10.42
N THR A 106 -20.83 -75.64 10.93
CA THR A 106 -21.71 -76.54 11.66
C THR A 106 -22.11 -77.65 10.70
N PRO A 107 -22.02 -78.94 11.05
CA PRO A 107 -22.46 -80.00 10.15
C PRO A 107 -23.99 -79.97 10.08
N ASN A 108 -24.54 -79.19 9.16
CA ASN A 108 -25.91 -79.35 8.70
C ASN A 108 -25.90 -80.17 7.42
N THR A 109 -26.22 -81.44 7.59
CA THR A 109 -26.71 -82.31 6.52
C THR A 109 -27.84 -81.60 5.76
N GLY A 110 -27.65 -81.32 4.47
CA GLY A 110 -28.74 -80.80 3.63
C GLY A 110 -28.27 -80.01 2.42
N GLU A 111 -27.77 -80.73 1.42
CA GLU A 111 -28.08 -80.62 -0.01
C GLU A 111 -28.73 -79.33 -0.57
N GLY A 112 -28.12 -78.75 -1.62
CA GLY A 112 -28.89 -78.05 -2.67
C GLY A 112 -28.43 -76.64 -3.11
N THR A 113 -27.52 -76.60 -4.08
CA THR A 113 -27.73 -75.95 -5.40
C THR A 113 -27.86 -74.41 -5.54
N THR A 114 -26.97 -73.91 -6.42
CA THR A 114 -26.98 -72.69 -7.28
C THR A 114 -26.40 -71.36 -6.79
N ASN A 115 -25.37 -70.95 -7.54
CA ASN A 115 -24.70 -69.66 -7.56
C ASN A 115 -25.57 -68.57 -8.22
N ALA A 116 -25.49 -67.33 -7.74
CA ALA A 116 -25.85 -66.15 -8.53
C ALA A 116 -24.95 -64.95 -8.20
N THR A 117 -24.28 -64.47 -9.26
CA THR A 117 -23.46 -63.26 -9.39
C THR A 117 -24.32 -61.99 -9.47
N PRO A 118 -23.78 -60.81 -9.10
CA PRO A 118 -24.04 -59.59 -9.88
C PRO A 118 -22.71 -58.87 -10.19
N ALA A 119 -22.29 -58.72 -11.45
CA ALA A 119 -22.80 -57.88 -12.53
C ALA A 119 -22.71 -56.37 -12.22
N SER A 120 -21.65 -55.79 -12.79
CA SER A 120 -21.37 -54.38 -13.03
C SER A 120 -22.49 -53.68 -13.81
N GLY A 121 -22.80 -52.42 -13.46
CA GLY A 121 -23.70 -51.58 -14.25
C GLY A 121 -23.73 -50.13 -13.76
N ALA A 122 -23.01 -49.26 -14.47
CA ALA A 122 -23.08 -47.81 -14.34
C ALA A 122 -24.41 -47.27 -14.89
N ALA A 123 -24.98 -46.26 -14.23
CA ALA A 123 -26.01 -45.40 -14.80
C ALA A 123 -25.84 -43.99 -14.22
N GLY A 124 -25.73 -43.01 -15.11
CA GLY A 124 -25.41 -41.63 -14.80
C GLY A 124 -26.56 -40.85 -14.15
N ALA A 125 -26.19 -39.73 -13.52
CA ALA A 125 -27.10 -38.66 -13.18
C ALA A 125 -26.43 -37.33 -13.54
N THR A 126 -26.99 -36.69 -14.54
CA THR A 126 -26.60 -35.44 -15.17
C THR A 126 -27.06 -34.24 -14.31
N ARG A 127 -26.28 -33.14 -14.40
CA ARG A 127 -26.49 -31.70 -14.07
C ARG A 127 -27.85 -31.27 -13.50
N GLU A 128 -27.95 -30.28 -12.60
CA GLU A 128 -27.87 -28.84 -12.90
C GLU A 128 -28.07 -28.08 -11.59
N GLY A 129 -27.37 -26.96 -11.38
CA GLY A 129 -27.61 -26.12 -10.21
C GLY A 129 -26.40 -25.30 -9.84
N ILE A 130 -26.24 -24.16 -10.50
CA ILE A 130 -25.82 -22.92 -9.83
C ILE A 130 -26.41 -21.75 -10.59
N ASP A 131 -26.97 -20.85 -9.80
CA ASP A 131 -27.73 -19.67 -10.16
C ASP A 131 -26.98 -18.71 -11.10
N ASP A 132 -27.74 -18.16 -12.04
CA ASP A 132 -27.37 -17.02 -12.88
C ASP A 132 -26.98 -15.82 -12.01
N HIS A 133 -25.69 -15.51 -11.95
CA HIS A 133 -25.22 -14.19 -11.58
C HIS A 133 -25.17 -13.31 -12.83
N GLN A 134 -26.19 -12.46 -12.95
CA GLN A 134 -26.24 -11.26 -13.77
C GLN A 134 -24.86 -10.60 -13.90
N ILE A 135 -24.32 -10.64 -15.12
CA ILE A 135 -23.20 -9.80 -15.52
C ILE A 135 -23.79 -8.42 -15.73
N HIS A 136 -23.50 -7.49 -14.83
CA HIS A 136 -23.82 -6.08 -15.05
C HIS A 136 -22.89 -5.59 -16.18
N ASP A 137 -23.47 -5.29 -17.34
CA ASP A 137 -22.80 -4.52 -18.40
C ASP A 137 -22.34 -3.19 -17.79
N LEU A 138 -21.02 -3.05 -17.63
CA LEU A 138 -20.40 -1.78 -17.31
C LEU A 138 -20.11 -1.11 -18.65
N GLU A 139 -21.05 -0.30 -19.13
CA GLU A 139 -20.81 0.56 -20.27
C GLU A 139 -19.63 1.49 -19.99
N GLU A 140 -18.58 1.34 -20.80
CA GLU A 140 -17.45 2.25 -20.91
C GLU A 140 -17.95 3.55 -21.55
N SER A 141 -18.45 4.48 -20.74
CA SER A 141 -18.73 5.84 -21.19
C SER A 141 -17.41 6.60 -21.38
N ASP A 142 -16.82 6.46 -22.56
CA ASP A 142 -15.73 7.30 -23.05
C ASP A 142 -16.30 8.68 -23.45
N SER A 143 -16.55 9.53 -22.45
CA SER A 143 -16.87 10.94 -22.68
C SER A 143 -15.62 11.78 -22.51
N GLU A 144 -14.93 12.04 -23.62
CA GLU A 144 -13.89 13.04 -23.74
C GLU A 144 -14.51 14.44 -23.58
N PRO A 145 -14.16 15.23 -22.54
CA PRO A 145 -14.76 16.55 -22.36
C PRO A 145 -14.10 17.54 -23.31
N LYS A 146 -14.90 18.09 -24.25
CA LYS A 146 -14.47 19.22 -25.07
C LYS A 146 -14.14 20.42 -24.16
N PRO A 147 -13.00 21.11 -24.36
CA PRO A 147 -12.67 22.27 -23.56
C PRO A 147 -13.48 23.48 -24.05
N GLU A 148 -14.62 23.71 -23.41
CA GLU A 148 -15.32 24.99 -23.56
C GLU A 148 -14.61 26.03 -22.68
N LYS A 149 -14.22 27.13 -23.32
CA LYS A 149 -13.48 28.23 -22.71
C LYS A 149 -14.42 28.98 -21.77
N GLU A 150 -14.26 28.81 -20.47
CA GLU A 150 -14.72 29.80 -19.51
C GLU A 150 -13.74 29.87 -18.34
N GLU A 151 -13.25 31.07 -18.09
CA GLU A 151 -12.29 31.41 -17.05
C GLU A 151 -12.99 31.31 -15.68
N PRO A 152 -12.67 30.32 -14.81
CA PRO A 152 -13.32 30.22 -13.52
C PRO A 152 -12.45 30.85 -12.45
N GLU A 153 -13.10 31.69 -11.64
CA GLU A 153 -12.61 32.26 -10.40
C GLU A 153 -11.85 31.19 -9.57
N LYS A 154 -10.54 31.41 -9.39
CA LYS A 154 -9.55 30.41 -8.96
C LYS A 154 -9.76 29.79 -7.57
N THR A 155 -10.67 30.31 -6.76
CA THR A 155 -10.77 29.93 -5.33
C THR A 155 -11.86 28.90 -5.04
N ALA A 156 -12.89 28.76 -5.87
CA ALA A 156 -13.98 27.79 -5.65
C ALA A 156 -13.68 26.39 -6.21
N ALA A 157 -12.97 26.32 -7.35
CA ALA A 157 -12.61 25.04 -7.99
C ALA A 157 -11.47 24.31 -7.27
N GLU A 158 -10.53 25.03 -6.64
CA GLU A 158 -9.47 24.42 -5.82
C GLU A 158 -10.06 23.77 -4.56
N SER A 159 -11.08 24.40 -3.98
CA SER A 159 -11.85 23.84 -2.86
C SER A 159 -12.59 22.56 -3.24
N SER A 160 -13.22 22.51 -4.44
CA SER A 160 -13.96 21.33 -4.88
C SER A 160 -13.06 20.13 -5.20
N ILE A 161 -11.90 20.36 -5.82
CA ILE A 161 -10.92 19.30 -6.10
C ILE A 161 -10.36 18.74 -4.78
N THR A 162 -10.05 19.62 -3.82
CA THR A 162 -9.51 19.20 -2.52
C THR A 162 -10.54 18.39 -1.73
N ALA A 163 -11.79 18.84 -1.67
CA ALA A 163 -12.87 18.12 -1.00
C ALA A 163 -13.14 16.75 -1.64
N TYR A 164 -13.11 16.66 -2.98
CA TYR A 164 -13.24 15.40 -3.69
C TYR A 164 -12.11 14.40 -3.36
N LEU A 165 -10.87 14.88 -3.33
CA LEU A 165 -9.72 14.05 -2.95
C LEU A 165 -9.82 13.59 -1.49
N GLU A 166 -10.15 14.48 -0.56
CA GLU A 166 -10.32 14.16 0.86
C GLU A 166 -11.41 13.10 1.09
N GLN A 167 -12.53 13.20 0.37
CA GLN A 167 -13.59 12.21 0.40
C GLN A 167 -13.10 10.84 -0.14
N MET A 168 -12.37 10.85 -1.25
CA MET A 168 -11.82 9.63 -1.86
C MET A 168 -10.78 8.96 -0.96
N PHE A 169 -9.95 9.73 -0.28
CA PHE A 169 -8.97 9.21 0.68
C PHE A 169 -9.65 8.66 1.94
N SER A 170 -10.60 9.39 2.52
CA SER A 170 -11.34 8.96 3.71
C SER A 170 -12.06 7.63 3.47
N LYS A 171 -12.79 7.51 2.35
CA LYS A 171 -13.51 6.27 1.99
C LYS A 171 -12.55 5.08 1.81
N ARG A 172 -11.38 5.30 1.21
CA ARG A 172 -10.37 4.24 1.03
C ARG A 172 -9.74 3.84 2.36
N PHE A 173 -9.49 4.81 3.25
CA PHE A 173 -8.94 4.54 4.58
C PHE A 173 -9.92 3.76 5.47
N ASP A 174 -11.19 4.16 5.50
CA ASP A 174 -12.24 3.45 6.23
C ASP A 174 -12.40 2.01 5.74
N ALA A 175 -12.36 1.80 4.41
CA ALA A 175 -12.42 0.47 3.83
C ALA A 175 -11.21 -0.39 4.23
N MET A 176 -9.99 0.18 4.24
CA MET A 176 -8.80 -0.50 4.70
C MET A 176 -8.89 -0.85 6.19
N GLN A 177 -9.31 0.09 7.04
CA GLN A 177 -9.45 -0.16 8.47
C GLN A 177 -10.49 -1.25 8.75
N SER A 178 -11.63 -1.22 8.06
CA SER A 178 -12.66 -2.27 8.16
C SER A 178 -12.16 -3.65 7.72
N MET A 179 -11.29 -3.73 6.71
CA MET A 179 -10.68 -5.01 6.33
C MET A 179 -9.70 -5.49 7.40
N VAL A 180 -8.86 -4.61 7.94
CA VAL A 180 -7.87 -4.93 8.98
C VAL A 180 -8.55 -5.44 10.26
N GLU A 181 -9.66 -4.82 10.67
CA GLU A 181 -10.44 -5.25 11.83
C GLU A 181 -11.11 -6.62 11.66
N ARG A 182 -11.38 -7.05 10.42
CA ARG A 182 -12.00 -8.34 10.09
C ARG A 182 -10.99 -9.45 9.78
N LEU A 183 -9.68 -9.18 9.83
CA LEU A 183 -8.67 -10.19 9.57
C LEU A 183 -8.66 -11.26 10.69
N PRO A 184 -8.80 -12.55 10.34
CA PRO A 184 -8.73 -13.62 11.34
C PRO A 184 -7.35 -13.64 12.00
N GLY A 185 -7.31 -13.57 13.32
CA GLY A 185 -6.07 -13.58 14.11
C GLY A 185 -5.51 -12.21 14.48
N VAL A 186 -6.11 -11.11 14.00
CA VAL A 186 -5.85 -9.78 14.57
C VAL A 186 -6.59 -9.69 15.89
N THR A 187 -5.85 -9.53 16.99
CA THR A 187 -6.45 -9.37 18.32
C THR A 187 -7.27 -8.07 18.32
N PRO A 188 -8.54 -8.09 18.76
CA PRO A 188 -9.33 -6.87 18.87
C PRO A 188 -8.58 -5.82 19.70
N PRO A 189 -8.70 -4.52 19.37
CA PRO A 189 -8.10 -3.46 20.17
C PRO A 189 -8.48 -3.62 21.65
N ILE A 190 -7.47 -3.63 22.54
CA ILE A 190 -7.67 -3.77 23.98
C ILE A 190 -8.47 -2.56 24.45
N ARG A 191 -9.75 -2.77 24.76
CA ARG A 191 -10.59 -1.74 25.37
C ARG A 191 -10.27 -1.70 26.85
N ARG A 192 -10.01 -0.51 27.40
CA ARG A 192 -10.01 -0.34 28.86
C ARG A 192 -11.40 -0.71 29.37
N CYS A 193 -11.45 -1.51 30.42
CA CYS A 193 -12.71 -1.82 31.11
C CYS A 193 -13.36 -0.53 31.61
N ASN A 194 -14.67 -0.56 31.81
CA ASN A 194 -15.46 0.61 32.20
C ASN A 194 -14.84 1.35 33.39
N PRO A 195 -14.90 2.70 33.44
CA PRO A 195 -14.59 3.42 34.66
C PRO A 195 -15.47 2.86 35.79
N ASN A 196 -14.85 2.50 36.92
CA ASN A 196 -15.42 1.81 38.09
C ASN A 196 -15.40 0.26 38.05
N SER A 197 -14.45 -0.35 37.33
CA SER A 197 -14.13 -1.78 37.45
C SER A 197 -13.64 -2.13 38.86
N TYR A 198 -14.03 -3.30 39.38
CA TYR A 198 -13.62 -3.84 40.69
C TYR A 198 -12.09 -3.93 40.89
N THR A 199 -11.33 -3.88 39.81
CA THR A 199 -9.85 -3.92 39.79
C THR A 199 -9.18 -2.61 40.23
N ASP A 200 -9.93 -1.51 40.43
CA ASP A 200 -9.42 -0.23 40.96
C ASP A 200 -9.64 -0.09 42.47
N THR A 201 -9.73 -1.20 43.21
CA THR A 201 -9.68 -1.16 44.68
C THR A 201 -8.21 -1.16 45.12
N PRO A 202 -7.66 -0.04 45.64
CA PRO A 202 -6.41 -0.13 46.38
C PRO A 202 -6.71 -0.95 47.63
N PHE A 203 -6.02 -2.08 47.82
CA PHE A 203 -6.08 -2.82 49.07
C PHE A 203 -5.74 -1.87 50.22
N ALA A 204 -6.75 -1.42 50.94
CA ALA A 204 -6.68 -0.41 51.99
C ALA A 204 -6.99 -1.02 53.36
N GLU A 205 -6.60 -2.27 53.59
CA GLU A 205 -6.67 -2.88 54.92
C GLU A 205 -5.26 -3.17 55.42
N GLU A 206 -4.90 -2.43 56.47
CA GLU A 206 -3.70 -2.64 57.30
C GLU A 206 -3.85 -3.98 58.02
N ILE A 207 -2.91 -4.90 57.75
CA ILE A 207 -2.85 -6.18 58.45
C ILE A 207 -2.23 -5.90 59.83
N ALA A 208 -3.07 -5.92 60.87
CA ALA A 208 -2.68 -5.84 62.28
C ALA A 208 -2.14 -7.17 62.82
#